data_AF-A0A3L7XAC0-F1
#
_entry.id   AF-A0A3L7XAC0-F1
#
_cell.length_a   1.000
_cell.length_b   1.000
_cell.length_c   1.000
_cell.angle_alpha   90.00
_cell.angle_beta   90.00
_cell.angle_gamma   90.00
#
_symmetry.space_group_name_H-M   'P 1'
#
loop_
_entity.id
_entity.type
_entity.pdbx_description
1 polymer ?
#
loop_
_entity_poly.entity_id
_entity_poly.type
_entity_poly.pdbx_seq_one_letter_code
_entity_poly.pdbx_strand_id
1 'polypeptide(L)'
;MTTASPVEMVEAPSWSPTWPMPLTTKRNCSLVWRCIRVRAPGEKCTSDAPMCLVSLPVSAWPWTSPSKIGWPVRRTVSPSSARMMRRVMRAPRLTAAKRECNLHLLRGDPMPATRPDLWQRVETLPDHPMRAINGAVVGNGVRLRIEIGPKSKVGSDYYRVILSSDSMGEADEPVCGGLINRGAFPGFNWVEVTDFQGRLTINGEAIQIPEGIDGNIVKTLGRLVPVGGHLMMEYDSAHRAITAKALAQRVPPVATPLGGMMFAANCGTWFTDWYISEGGREGPRKLQGFRAVDAEHAARRGREMLEGLEAFLGRAKDCDWDVQAACIPIAQATVTNLRARLDVPDGPMQ
;
A
#
# COMPACT_ATOMS: atom_id res chain seq x y z
N MET A 1 19.16 38.54 -53.75
CA MET A 1 19.94 38.86 -52.54
C MET A 1 18.94 39.17 -51.44
N THR A 2 18.64 38.17 -50.63
CA THR A 2 17.57 38.22 -49.61
C THR A 2 18.27 38.18 -48.26
N THR A 3 18.19 39.28 -47.52
CA THR A 3 18.80 39.45 -46.20
C THR A 3 17.95 38.74 -45.15
N ALA A 4 18.51 37.76 -44.46
CA ALA A 4 17.92 37.09 -43.30
C ALA A 4 18.22 37.90 -42.02
N SER A 5 17.20 38.13 -41.20
CA SER A 5 17.32 38.68 -39.85
C SER A 5 17.78 37.60 -38.84
N PRO A 6 18.55 37.95 -37.80
CA PRO A 6 19.03 36.98 -36.82
C PRO A 6 17.95 36.64 -35.79
N VAL A 7 17.95 35.37 -35.35
CA VAL A 7 17.13 34.83 -34.27
C VAL A 7 17.85 35.08 -32.95
N GLU A 8 17.24 35.85 -32.05
CA GLU A 8 17.66 35.99 -30.65
C GLU A 8 17.37 34.69 -29.89
N MET A 9 18.39 34.12 -29.24
CA MET A 9 18.23 33.08 -28.24
C MET A 9 17.91 33.72 -26.89
N VAL A 10 16.74 33.40 -26.34
CA VAL A 10 16.36 33.77 -24.97
C VAL A 10 16.80 32.64 -24.03
N GLU A 11 17.71 32.94 -23.11
CA GLU A 11 18.12 32.05 -22.03
C GLU A 11 16.98 31.82 -21.03
N ALA A 12 16.78 30.55 -20.64
CA ALA A 12 15.81 30.17 -19.61
C ALA A 12 16.38 30.42 -18.19
N PRO A 13 15.56 30.88 -17.22
CA PRO A 13 16.05 31.17 -15.88
C PRO A 13 16.35 29.89 -15.08
N SER A 14 17.55 29.84 -14.50
CA SER A 14 17.99 28.84 -13.55
C SER A 14 17.22 28.94 -12.23
N TRP A 15 16.44 27.93 -11.89
CA TRP A 15 15.81 27.80 -10.58
C TRP A 15 16.70 26.99 -9.62
N SER A 16 17.15 27.63 -8.54
CA SER A 16 17.82 26.98 -7.41
C SER A 16 16.86 26.94 -6.20
N PRO A 17 16.55 25.77 -5.61
CA PRO A 17 15.75 25.73 -4.40
C PRO A 17 16.64 25.77 -3.16
N THR A 18 16.80 26.95 -2.55
CA THR A 18 17.29 27.09 -1.17
C THR A 18 16.15 26.85 -0.19
N TRP A 19 16.21 25.76 0.57
CA TRP A 19 15.36 25.55 1.75
C TRP A 19 16.08 26.08 3.00
N PRO A 20 15.39 26.78 3.92
CA PRO A 20 15.99 27.24 5.17
C PRO A 20 16.11 26.07 6.16
N MET A 21 17.32 25.83 6.67
CA MET A 21 17.55 24.93 7.80
C MET A 21 17.19 25.62 9.12
N PRO A 22 16.52 24.95 10.07
CA PRO A 22 16.48 25.39 11.46
C PRO A 22 17.75 24.94 12.21
N LEU A 23 18.32 25.89 12.96
CA LEU A 23 19.45 25.73 13.87
C LEU A 23 19.19 24.62 14.90
N THR A 24 20.07 23.63 14.98
CA THR A 24 20.07 22.59 16.01
C THR A 24 20.92 23.01 17.21
N THR A 25 20.29 23.12 18.38
CA THR A 25 20.99 23.13 19.68
C THR A 25 21.44 21.71 20.02
N LYS A 26 22.77 21.51 20.07
CA LYS A 26 23.42 20.29 20.55
C LYS A 26 23.05 19.99 22.00
N ARG A 27 22.59 18.77 22.29
CA ARG A 27 22.79 18.13 23.60
C ARG A 27 23.44 16.77 23.40
N ASN A 28 24.63 16.65 23.99
CA ASN A 28 25.40 15.42 24.11
C ASN A 28 24.66 14.42 25.00
N CYS A 29 24.42 13.21 24.49
CA CYS A 29 24.19 12.03 25.31
C CYS A 29 25.17 10.95 24.85
N SER A 30 26.25 10.79 25.61
CA SER A 30 27.18 9.67 25.54
C SER A 30 26.50 8.43 26.12
N LEU A 31 26.24 7.41 25.30
CA LEU A 31 25.84 6.08 25.76
C LEU A 31 27.06 5.15 25.76
N VAL A 32 27.49 4.80 26.97
CA VAL A 32 28.53 3.80 27.25
C VAL A 32 27.95 2.41 26.98
N TRP A 33 28.51 1.68 26.03
CA TRP A 33 28.20 0.27 25.83
C TRP A 33 29.00 -0.58 26.84
N ARG A 34 28.31 -1.30 27.73
CA ARG A 34 28.87 -2.40 28.51
C ARG A 34 28.62 -3.71 27.77
N CYS A 35 29.67 -4.36 27.28
CA CYS A 35 29.62 -5.76 26.89
C CYS A 35 29.49 -6.64 28.14
N ILE A 36 28.40 -7.41 28.23
CA ILE A 36 28.27 -8.51 29.20
C ILE A 36 28.75 -9.78 28.51
N ARG A 37 29.81 -10.38 29.04
CA ARG A 37 30.33 -11.68 28.60
C ARG A 37 29.66 -12.77 29.44
N VAL A 38 28.91 -13.67 28.81
CA VAL A 38 28.40 -14.87 29.47
C VAL A 38 29.45 -15.98 29.29
N ARG A 39 29.89 -16.59 30.39
CA ARG A 39 30.91 -17.65 30.44
C ARG A 39 30.22 -18.98 30.76
N ALA A 40 30.53 -20.04 30.02
CA ALA A 40 30.20 -21.41 30.42
C ALA A 40 31.23 -21.91 31.46
N PRO A 41 30.83 -22.75 32.42
CA PRO A 41 31.73 -23.26 33.46
C PRO A 41 32.62 -24.38 32.91
N GLY A 42 33.95 -24.26 33.08
CA GLY A 42 34.83 -25.44 33.00
C GLY A 42 36.18 -25.33 32.30
N GLU A 43 36.54 -24.24 31.62
CA GLU A 43 37.80 -24.20 30.85
C GLU A 43 38.88 -23.27 31.44
N LYS A 44 40.07 -23.85 31.67
CA LYS A 44 41.29 -23.16 32.06
C LYS A 44 41.92 -22.51 30.81
N CYS A 45 42.16 -21.19 30.87
CA CYS A 45 42.91 -20.47 29.85
C CYS A 45 44.38 -20.92 29.83
N THR A 46 44.87 -21.32 28.66
CA THR A 46 46.29 -21.19 28.32
C THR A 46 46.39 -20.27 27.10
N SER A 47 47.32 -19.32 27.19
CA SER A 47 47.61 -18.32 26.16
C SER A 47 48.40 -18.96 25.01
N ASP A 48 48.22 -18.39 23.82
CA ASP A 48 49.00 -18.60 22.60
C ASP A 48 48.60 -19.79 21.71
N ALA A 49 47.60 -19.55 20.85
CA ALA A 49 47.53 -20.15 19.52
C ALA A 49 46.67 -19.29 18.57
N PRO A 50 47.14 -18.94 17.37
CA PRO A 50 46.28 -18.45 16.30
C PRO A 50 45.77 -19.65 15.49
N MET A 51 44.51 -19.66 15.04
CA MET A 51 44.15 -20.08 13.67
C MET A 51 42.65 -20.14 13.35
N CYS A 52 42.41 -19.78 12.09
CA CYS A 52 41.54 -20.42 11.09
C CYS A 52 40.01 -20.51 11.33
N LEU A 53 39.30 -19.71 10.54
CA LEU A 53 37.92 -19.98 10.12
C LEU A 53 37.93 -21.08 9.05
N VAL A 54 37.45 -22.27 9.44
CA VAL A 54 37.06 -23.33 8.50
C VAL A 54 35.54 -23.27 8.36
N SER A 55 35.07 -23.12 7.12
CA SER A 55 33.66 -23.23 6.75
C SER A 55 33.24 -24.70 6.71
N LEU A 56 32.14 -25.06 7.37
CA LEU A 56 31.45 -26.32 7.15
C LEU A 56 29.95 -26.08 6.87
N PRO A 57 29.34 -26.86 5.96
CA PRO A 57 27.97 -26.68 5.51
C PRO A 57 26.98 -27.31 6.49
N VAL A 58 25.85 -26.65 6.73
CA VAL A 58 24.72 -27.24 7.46
C VAL A 58 23.73 -27.79 6.44
N SER A 59 23.84 -29.09 6.19
CA SER A 59 22.80 -29.90 5.53
C SER A 59 21.98 -30.65 6.58
N ALA A 60 20.66 -30.61 6.39
CA ALA A 60 19.67 -31.65 6.70
C ALA A 60 19.64 -32.23 8.13
N TRP A 61 18.60 -31.87 8.88
CA TRP A 61 18.05 -32.73 9.94
C TRP A 61 16.54 -32.93 9.73
N PRO A 62 16.05 -34.19 9.78
CA PRO A 62 14.67 -34.54 9.49
C PRO A 62 13.74 -34.34 10.68
N TRP A 63 12.49 -33.99 10.38
CA TRP A 63 11.37 -34.00 11.30
C TRP A 63 10.92 -35.44 11.58
N THR A 64 10.98 -35.86 12.85
CA THR A 64 10.23 -37.02 13.36
C THR A 64 9.44 -36.62 14.60
N SER A 65 8.12 -36.77 14.52
CA SER A 65 7.17 -36.63 15.62
C SER A 65 7.39 -37.67 16.71
N PRO A 66 7.12 -37.34 17.99
CA PRO A 66 6.76 -38.35 18.98
C PRO A 66 5.32 -38.16 19.48
N SER A 67 4.58 -39.26 19.35
CA SER A 67 3.31 -39.57 19.97
C SER A 67 3.39 -39.70 21.51
N LYS A 68 2.29 -39.30 22.15
CA LYS A 68 1.64 -39.90 23.35
C LYS A 68 2.54 -40.27 24.54
N ILE A 69 2.47 -39.46 25.60
CA ILE A 69 2.60 -39.92 27.00
C ILE A 69 1.43 -39.34 27.80
N GLY A 70 0.57 -40.21 28.31
CA GLY A 70 -0.55 -39.86 29.18
C GLY A 70 -0.13 -39.83 30.65
N TRP A 71 -0.73 -38.92 31.41
CA TRP A 71 -0.73 -38.91 32.87
C TRP A 71 -2.17 -38.75 33.38
N PRO A 72 -2.60 -39.50 34.42
CA PRO A 72 -3.96 -39.43 34.91
C PRO A 72 -4.10 -38.30 35.93
N VAL A 73 -5.02 -37.36 35.69
CA VAL A 73 -5.48 -36.42 36.71
C VAL A 73 -6.88 -36.84 37.14
N ARG A 74 -6.98 -37.41 38.35
CA ARG A 74 -8.26 -37.53 39.07
C ARG A 74 -8.72 -36.13 39.46
N ARG A 75 -9.90 -35.71 39.02
CA ARG A 75 -10.68 -34.65 39.66
C ARG A 75 -12.03 -35.21 40.09
N THR A 76 -12.21 -35.27 41.39
CA THR A 76 -13.49 -35.41 42.08
C THR A 76 -14.36 -34.18 41.79
N VAL A 77 -15.59 -34.41 41.33
CA VAL A 77 -16.62 -33.36 41.20
C VAL A 77 -17.74 -33.68 42.18
N SER A 78 -17.98 -32.74 43.09
CA SER A 78 -19.08 -32.76 44.06
C SER A 78 -20.36 -32.18 43.43
N PRO A 79 -21.55 -32.75 43.67
CA PRO A 79 -22.79 -32.34 43.03
C PRO A 79 -23.57 -31.32 43.87
N SER A 80 -23.43 -30.02 43.57
CA SER A 80 -24.36 -29.00 44.07
C SER A 80 -24.24 -27.68 43.30
N SER A 81 -24.97 -27.52 42.18
CA SER A 81 -25.39 -26.20 41.63
C SER A 81 -26.32 -26.32 40.42
N ALA A 82 -27.25 -27.29 40.42
CA ALA A 82 -28.30 -27.40 39.42
C ALA A 82 -29.57 -26.64 39.85
N ARG A 83 -29.52 -25.30 40.00
CA ARG A 83 -30.75 -24.48 40.13
C ARG A 83 -30.56 -22.95 40.03
N MET A 84 -30.00 -22.40 38.95
CA MET A 84 -30.17 -20.96 38.68
C MET A 84 -29.95 -20.55 37.21
N MET A 85 -30.73 -21.09 36.27
CA MET A 85 -30.85 -20.50 34.92
C MET A 85 -32.27 -20.73 34.37
N ARG A 86 -33.22 -19.91 34.83
CA ARG A 86 -34.51 -19.67 34.15
C ARG A 86 -34.97 -18.24 34.42
N ARG A 87 -34.54 -17.27 33.60
CA ARG A 87 -35.34 -16.13 33.13
C ARG A 87 -34.48 -15.20 32.28
N VAL A 88 -35.14 -14.58 31.29
CA VAL A 88 -34.71 -13.48 30.42
C VAL A 88 -33.90 -13.88 29.18
N MET A 89 -34.60 -14.18 28.08
CA MET A 89 -34.63 -13.35 26.87
C MET A 89 -35.50 -14.03 25.79
N ARG A 90 -36.74 -13.56 25.64
CA ARG A 90 -37.54 -13.80 24.42
C ARG A 90 -37.11 -12.74 23.40
N ALA A 91 -36.47 -13.17 22.32
CA ALA A 91 -36.24 -12.30 21.16
C ALA A 91 -37.58 -12.03 20.44
N PRO A 92 -37.87 -10.79 20.02
CA PRO A 92 -39.07 -10.50 19.25
C PRO A 92 -38.99 -11.10 17.84
N ARG A 93 -40.10 -11.66 17.37
CA ARG A 93 -40.26 -12.15 15.99
C ARG A 93 -40.20 -10.95 15.03
N LEU A 94 -39.18 -10.92 14.19
CA LEU A 94 -39.07 -9.95 13.09
C LEU A 94 -40.14 -10.23 12.01
N THR A 95 -40.82 -9.18 11.57
CA THR A 95 -41.84 -9.21 10.52
C THR A 95 -41.23 -9.49 9.14
N ALA A 96 -42.04 -10.04 8.22
CA ALA A 96 -41.62 -10.48 6.89
C ALA A 96 -40.93 -9.40 6.03
N ALA A 97 -41.27 -8.12 6.21
CA ALA A 97 -40.60 -7.01 5.52
C ALA A 97 -39.11 -6.83 5.89
N LYS A 98 -38.70 -7.28 7.09
CA LYS A 98 -37.27 -7.32 7.48
C LYS A 98 -36.54 -8.57 6.99
N ARG A 99 -37.25 -9.58 6.47
CA ARG A 99 -36.62 -10.78 5.87
C ARG A 99 -36.14 -10.54 4.44
N GLU A 100 -36.80 -9.64 3.69
CA GLU A 100 -36.33 -9.24 2.35
C GLU A 100 -35.09 -8.34 2.40
N CYS A 101 -34.95 -7.48 3.42
CA CYS A 101 -33.68 -6.77 3.68
C CYS A 101 -32.53 -7.71 4.13
N ASN A 102 -32.83 -8.94 4.55
CA ASN A 102 -31.84 -9.84 5.14
C ASN A 102 -31.19 -10.80 4.13
N LEU A 103 -31.69 -10.87 2.88
CA LEU A 103 -31.08 -11.70 1.84
C LEU A 103 -29.92 -11.01 1.09
N HIS A 104 -29.77 -9.69 1.25
CA HIS A 104 -28.67 -8.90 0.68
C HIS A 104 -27.39 -8.87 1.52
N LEU A 105 -27.37 -9.55 2.68
CA LEU A 105 -26.24 -9.57 3.63
C LEU A 105 -25.03 -10.42 3.21
N LEU A 106 -25.07 -11.10 2.06
CA LEU A 106 -24.09 -12.15 1.71
C LEU A 106 -23.30 -11.89 0.42
N ARG A 107 -23.42 -10.71 -0.18
CA ARG A 107 -22.63 -10.29 -1.33
C ARG A 107 -21.94 -8.99 -0.94
N GLY A 108 -20.60 -8.91 -1.07
CA GLY A 108 -19.91 -7.62 -0.95
C GLY A 108 -20.67 -6.61 -1.80
N ASP A 109 -21.04 -5.47 -1.21
CA ASP A 109 -21.97 -4.55 -1.87
C ASP A 109 -21.36 -4.18 -3.23
N PRO A 110 -21.98 -4.60 -4.36
CA PRO A 110 -21.51 -4.16 -5.66
C PRO A 110 -21.59 -2.63 -5.65
N MET A 111 -20.58 -1.98 -6.23
CA MET A 111 -20.63 -0.53 -6.41
C MET A 111 -22.02 -0.13 -6.94
N PRO A 112 -22.64 0.95 -6.43
CA PRO A 112 -23.94 1.44 -6.90
C PRO A 112 -23.86 2.05 -8.32
N ALA A 113 -23.03 1.47 -9.19
CA ALA A 113 -22.72 1.90 -10.54
C ALA A 113 -23.98 1.99 -11.43
N THR A 114 -25.04 1.25 -11.12
CA THR A 114 -26.27 1.19 -11.92
C THR A 114 -27.32 2.24 -11.56
N ARG A 115 -27.08 3.07 -10.53
CA ARG A 115 -28.04 4.08 -10.05
C ARG A 115 -27.45 5.49 -10.21
N PRO A 116 -27.52 6.09 -11.42
CA PRO A 116 -26.93 7.41 -11.69
C PRO A 116 -27.54 8.52 -10.80
N ASP A 117 -28.76 8.33 -10.32
CA ASP A 117 -29.44 9.24 -9.39
C ASP A 117 -28.79 9.33 -7.99
N LEU A 118 -27.94 8.37 -7.63
CA LEU A 118 -27.23 8.36 -6.34
C LEU A 118 -25.87 9.04 -6.38
N TRP A 119 -25.44 9.54 -7.55
CA TRP A 119 -24.14 10.17 -7.75
C TRP A 119 -24.30 11.67 -7.90
N GLN A 120 -23.53 12.42 -7.13
CA GLN A 120 -23.50 13.88 -7.18
C GLN A 120 -22.10 14.38 -7.46
N ARG A 121 -22.02 15.46 -8.24
CA ARG A 121 -20.77 16.16 -8.53
C ARG A 121 -20.17 16.72 -7.24
N VAL A 122 -18.87 16.52 -7.01
CA VAL A 122 -18.24 16.97 -5.74
C VAL A 122 -18.28 18.49 -5.57
N GLU A 123 -18.45 19.24 -6.65
CA GLU A 123 -18.65 20.70 -6.65
C GLU A 123 -19.89 21.13 -5.87
N THR A 124 -20.91 20.28 -5.77
CA THR A 124 -22.12 20.54 -4.97
C THR A 124 -21.92 20.26 -3.48
N LEU A 125 -20.73 19.77 -3.09
CA LEU A 125 -20.37 19.38 -1.72
C LEU A 125 -19.10 20.15 -1.27
N PRO A 126 -19.22 21.43 -0.86
CA PRO A 126 -18.07 22.32 -0.68
C PRO A 126 -17.05 21.85 0.35
N ASP A 127 -17.49 21.11 1.38
CA ASP A 127 -16.67 20.61 2.48
C ASP A 127 -16.16 19.17 2.27
N HIS A 128 -16.51 18.54 1.14
CA HIS A 128 -16.13 17.15 0.91
C HIS A 128 -14.63 17.03 0.57
N PRO A 129 -13.88 16.12 1.21
CA PRO A 129 -12.43 16.03 1.05
C PRO A 129 -11.96 15.78 -0.38
N MET A 130 -12.73 15.04 -1.17
CA MET A 130 -12.41 14.75 -2.57
C MET A 130 -12.41 15.99 -3.47
N ARG A 131 -13.03 17.10 -3.03
CA ARG A 131 -13.01 18.36 -3.78
C ARG A 131 -11.57 18.85 -4.02
N ALA A 132 -10.65 18.53 -3.11
CA ALA A 132 -9.24 18.91 -3.21
C ALA A 132 -8.51 18.33 -4.43
N ILE A 133 -9.05 17.28 -5.06
CA ILE A 133 -8.47 16.65 -6.25
C ILE A 133 -9.33 16.82 -7.50
N ASN A 134 -10.49 17.47 -7.39
CA ASN A 134 -11.34 17.73 -8.54
C ASN A 134 -10.70 18.77 -9.48
N GLY A 135 -10.73 18.49 -10.77
CA GLY A 135 -10.08 19.29 -11.81
C GLY A 135 -8.55 19.14 -11.88
N ALA A 136 -7.95 18.27 -11.04
CA ALA A 136 -6.51 18.03 -11.06
C ALA A 136 -6.05 17.49 -12.42
N VAL A 137 -4.97 18.07 -12.97
CA VAL A 137 -4.37 17.64 -14.23
C VAL A 137 -3.48 16.42 -13.98
N VAL A 138 -3.71 15.34 -14.72
CA VAL A 138 -2.96 14.07 -14.61
C VAL A 138 -2.12 13.74 -15.85
N GLY A 139 -2.18 14.58 -16.89
CA GLY A 139 -1.25 14.55 -18.02
C GLY A 139 -1.87 15.11 -19.30
N ASN A 140 -1.10 15.86 -20.11
CA ASN A 140 -1.49 16.32 -21.46
C ASN A 140 -2.93 16.89 -21.59
N GLY A 141 -3.37 17.74 -20.66
CA GLY A 141 -4.73 18.31 -20.69
C GLY A 141 -5.83 17.37 -20.18
N VAL A 142 -5.48 16.18 -19.68
CA VAL A 142 -6.39 15.25 -19.01
C VAL A 142 -6.56 15.66 -17.55
N ARG A 143 -7.82 15.77 -17.11
CA ARG A 143 -8.25 16.22 -15.79
C ARG A 143 -9.14 15.19 -15.11
N LEU A 144 -9.14 15.22 -13.78
CA LEU A 144 -10.05 14.42 -12.97
C LEU A 144 -11.37 15.15 -12.75
N ARG A 145 -12.48 14.46 -12.93
CA ARG A 145 -13.82 14.87 -12.47
C ARG A 145 -14.27 13.88 -11.41
N ILE A 146 -14.73 14.38 -10.26
CA ILE A 146 -15.06 13.53 -9.12
C ILE A 146 -16.56 13.57 -8.84
N GLU A 147 -17.13 12.38 -8.61
CA GLU A 147 -18.49 12.23 -8.12
C GLU A 147 -18.50 11.43 -6.83
N ILE A 148 -19.41 11.83 -5.94
CA ILE A 148 -19.63 11.23 -4.64
C ILE A 148 -20.94 10.45 -4.68
N GLY A 149 -20.87 9.20 -4.26
CA GLY A 149 -21.99 8.29 -4.20
C GLY A 149 -22.64 8.27 -2.80
N PRO A 150 -23.47 7.25 -2.51
CA PRO A 150 -24.06 7.08 -1.20
C PRO A 150 -22.99 6.73 -0.14
N LYS A 151 -23.39 6.75 1.13
CA LYS A 151 -22.55 6.22 2.22
C LYS A 151 -22.63 4.70 2.26
N SER A 152 -21.50 4.06 2.52
CA SER A 152 -21.41 2.64 2.88
C SER A 152 -22.03 2.37 4.25
N LYS A 153 -22.22 1.09 4.59
CA LYS A 153 -22.73 0.65 5.90
C LYS A 153 -21.89 1.12 7.09
N VAL A 154 -20.60 1.39 6.87
CA VAL A 154 -19.65 1.87 7.90
C VAL A 154 -19.43 3.38 7.85
N GLY A 155 -20.21 4.10 7.05
CA GLY A 155 -20.18 5.57 6.99
C GLY A 155 -19.17 6.18 6.02
N SER A 156 -18.30 5.36 5.40
CA SER A 156 -17.40 5.80 4.31
C SER A 156 -18.21 6.28 3.09
N ASP A 157 -17.71 7.28 2.39
CA ASP A 157 -18.33 7.80 1.16
C ASP A 157 -17.81 7.04 -0.05
N TYR A 158 -18.73 6.55 -0.90
CA TYR A 158 -18.35 6.05 -2.22
C TYR A 158 -17.91 7.23 -3.09
N TYR A 159 -16.93 7.00 -3.96
CA TYR A 159 -16.54 7.96 -4.98
C TYR A 159 -16.27 7.25 -6.30
N ARG A 160 -16.31 8.04 -7.37
CA ARG A 160 -15.78 7.63 -8.68
C ARG A 160 -15.04 8.79 -9.33
N VAL A 161 -14.04 8.43 -10.12
CA VAL A 161 -13.16 9.35 -10.85
C VAL A 161 -13.43 9.16 -12.33
N ILE A 162 -13.77 10.23 -13.02
CA ILE A 162 -13.95 10.26 -14.47
C ILE A 162 -12.82 11.09 -15.07
N LEU A 163 -12.28 10.66 -16.22
CA LEU A 163 -11.29 11.44 -16.95
C LEU A 163 -11.98 12.35 -17.97
N SER A 164 -11.54 13.60 -18.02
CA SER A 164 -11.93 14.57 -19.04
C SER A 164 -10.67 15.07 -19.75
N SER A 165 -10.66 14.98 -21.08
CA SER A 165 -9.58 15.43 -21.94
C SER A 165 -10.01 16.67 -22.72
N ASP A 166 -9.17 17.71 -22.73
CA ASP A 166 -9.42 18.94 -23.50
C ASP A 166 -9.58 18.65 -25.02
N SER A 167 -8.94 17.60 -25.54
CA SER A 167 -8.98 17.25 -26.98
C SER A 167 -9.95 16.14 -27.35
N MET A 168 -10.25 15.23 -26.42
CA MET A 168 -11.05 14.03 -26.71
C MET A 168 -12.42 14.06 -26.03
N GLY A 169 -12.67 14.96 -25.09
CA GLY A 169 -13.89 14.98 -24.30
C GLY A 169 -13.82 14.11 -23.05
N GLU A 170 -14.98 13.78 -22.50
CA GLU A 170 -15.11 13.03 -21.24
C GLU A 170 -15.25 11.53 -21.49
N ALA A 171 -14.65 10.72 -20.61
CA ALA A 171 -14.85 9.27 -20.63
C ALA A 171 -16.28 8.90 -20.26
N ASP A 172 -16.81 7.90 -20.98
CA ASP A 172 -18.17 7.40 -20.80
C ASP A 172 -18.33 6.69 -19.43
N GLU A 173 -17.21 6.20 -18.90
CA GLU A 173 -17.11 5.38 -17.68
C GLU A 173 -16.04 5.92 -16.73
N PRO A 174 -16.16 5.68 -15.41
CA PRO A 174 -15.13 6.06 -14.47
C PRO A 174 -13.84 5.24 -14.67
N VAL A 175 -12.69 5.91 -14.56
CA VAL A 175 -11.36 5.27 -14.55
C VAL A 175 -11.14 4.47 -13.29
N CYS A 176 -11.69 4.93 -12.17
CA CYS A 176 -11.67 4.17 -10.93
C CYS A 176 -12.81 4.57 -10.00
N GLY A 177 -13.19 3.62 -9.16
CA GLY A 177 -14.14 3.78 -8.08
C GLY A 177 -13.55 3.30 -6.75
N GLY A 178 -14.18 3.73 -5.66
CA GLY A 178 -13.73 3.32 -4.34
C GLY A 178 -14.46 3.98 -3.19
N LEU A 179 -13.81 3.93 -2.03
CA LEU A 179 -14.32 4.49 -0.79
C LEU A 179 -13.29 5.43 -0.16
N ILE A 180 -13.78 6.51 0.43
CA ILE A 180 -12.98 7.37 1.29
C ILE A 180 -13.59 7.38 2.68
N ASN A 181 -12.75 7.25 3.70
CA ASN A 181 -13.14 7.44 5.08
C ASN A 181 -12.27 8.52 5.71
N ARG A 182 -12.88 9.33 6.56
CA ARG A 182 -12.21 10.29 7.42
C ARG A 182 -12.82 10.21 8.81
N GLY A 183 -11.96 10.26 9.81
CA GLY A 183 -12.39 10.28 11.20
C GLY A 183 -11.20 10.37 12.15
N ALA A 184 -11.42 9.96 13.39
CA ALA A 184 -10.38 10.00 14.41
C ALA A 184 -9.17 9.13 14.00
N PHE A 185 -7.97 9.66 14.20
CA PHE A 185 -6.76 8.87 14.09
C PHE A 185 -6.74 7.76 15.16
N PRO A 186 -6.20 6.55 14.90
CA PRO A 186 -5.53 6.10 13.66
C PRO A 186 -6.40 5.35 12.64
N GLY A 187 -7.61 4.92 12.99
CA GLY A 187 -8.33 3.89 12.24
C GLY A 187 -9.17 4.36 11.04
N PHE A 188 -9.53 5.64 10.96
CA PHE A 188 -10.56 6.11 10.04
C PHE A 188 -10.03 6.89 8.83
N ASN A 189 -8.71 7.02 8.67
CA ASN A 189 -8.12 7.88 7.65
C ASN A 189 -7.53 7.08 6.51
N TRP A 190 -8.37 6.80 5.51
CA TRP A 190 -7.95 5.98 4.38
C TRP A 190 -8.72 6.30 3.09
N VAL A 191 -8.04 6.01 1.99
CA VAL A 191 -8.62 5.99 0.64
C VAL A 191 -8.46 4.58 0.11
N GLU A 192 -9.54 4.04 -0.43
CA GLU A 192 -9.59 2.73 -1.07
C GLU A 192 -9.98 2.91 -2.54
N VAL A 193 -9.30 2.19 -3.42
CA VAL A 193 -9.64 2.02 -4.83
C VAL A 193 -10.05 0.56 -5.02
N THR A 194 -11.34 0.34 -5.28
CA THR A 194 -11.93 -1.00 -5.40
C THR A 194 -11.91 -1.53 -6.83
N ASP A 195 -11.73 -0.64 -7.79
CA ASP A 195 -11.66 -0.94 -9.21
C ASP A 195 -10.79 0.13 -9.90
N PHE A 196 -10.00 -0.30 -10.88
CA PHE A 196 -9.24 0.60 -11.73
C PHE A 196 -9.22 0.08 -13.17
N GLN A 197 -9.59 0.92 -14.11
CA GLN A 197 -9.63 0.57 -15.53
C GLN A 197 -8.37 1.07 -16.24
N GLY A 198 -7.65 0.13 -16.86
CA GLY A 198 -6.54 0.44 -17.75
C GLY A 198 -6.98 0.94 -19.13
N ARG A 199 -8.26 0.76 -19.48
CA ARG A 199 -8.82 1.15 -20.77
C ARG A 199 -10.18 1.80 -20.54
N LEU A 200 -10.47 2.86 -21.29
CA LEU A 200 -11.73 3.58 -21.21
C LEU A 200 -12.32 3.78 -22.60
N THR A 201 -13.61 4.04 -22.64
CA THR A 201 -14.29 4.50 -23.85
C THR A 201 -14.47 6.02 -23.78
N ILE A 202 -14.07 6.73 -24.83
CA ILE A 202 -14.33 8.17 -25.00
C ILE A 202 -14.97 8.34 -26.38
N ASN A 203 -16.19 8.87 -26.44
CA ASN A 203 -16.96 9.02 -27.68
C ASN A 203 -17.05 7.72 -28.50
N GLY A 204 -17.17 6.57 -27.83
CA GLY A 204 -17.23 5.26 -28.48
C GLY A 204 -15.87 4.67 -28.91
N GLU A 205 -14.76 5.36 -28.70
CA GLU A 205 -13.41 4.86 -29.00
C GLU A 205 -12.74 4.30 -27.74
N ALA A 206 -12.20 3.08 -27.83
CA ALA A 206 -11.49 2.42 -26.73
C ALA A 206 -10.02 2.88 -26.65
N ILE A 207 -9.66 3.55 -25.56
CA ILE A 207 -8.35 4.18 -25.34
C ILE A 207 -7.65 3.50 -24.17
N GLN A 208 -6.36 3.21 -24.33
CA GLN A 208 -5.50 2.73 -23.25
C GLN A 208 -5.02 3.90 -22.41
N ILE A 209 -5.13 3.78 -21.08
CA ILE A 209 -4.57 4.76 -20.13
C ILE A 209 -3.05 4.60 -20.10
N PRO A 210 -2.29 5.67 -20.43
CA PRO A 210 -0.84 5.66 -20.30
C PRO A 210 -0.41 5.54 -18.84
N GLU A 211 0.70 4.83 -18.58
CA GLU A 211 1.24 4.63 -17.24
C GLU A 211 1.53 5.94 -16.50
N GLY A 212 1.97 6.99 -17.22
CA GLY A 212 2.17 8.32 -16.63
C GLY A 212 0.87 8.95 -16.09
N ILE A 213 -0.27 8.72 -16.75
CA ILE A 213 -1.58 9.18 -16.28
C ILE A 213 -2.02 8.34 -15.07
N ASP A 214 -1.87 7.01 -15.15
CA ASP A 214 -2.16 6.08 -14.04
C ASP A 214 -1.40 6.48 -12.76
N GLY A 215 -0.08 6.62 -12.86
CA GLY A 215 0.76 7.05 -11.74
C GLY A 215 0.37 8.43 -11.19
N ASN A 216 -0.04 9.37 -12.04
CA ASN A 216 -0.52 10.69 -11.60
C ASN A 216 -1.89 10.63 -10.92
N ILE A 217 -2.78 9.71 -11.31
CA ILE A 217 -4.03 9.45 -10.59
C ILE A 217 -3.71 8.90 -9.20
N VAL A 218 -2.85 7.88 -9.09
CA VAL A 218 -2.43 7.32 -7.79
C VAL A 218 -1.79 8.38 -6.90
N LYS A 219 -0.89 9.20 -7.46
CA LYS A 219 -0.25 10.33 -6.77
C LYS A 219 -1.29 11.33 -6.27
N THR A 220 -2.32 11.62 -7.06
CA THR A 220 -3.37 12.57 -6.72
C THR A 220 -4.26 12.04 -5.59
N LEU A 221 -4.67 10.77 -5.66
CA LEU A 221 -5.41 10.10 -4.58
C LEU A 221 -4.58 10.04 -3.28
N GLY A 222 -3.28 9.76 -3.38
CA GLY A 222 -2.38 9.73 -2.23
C GLY A 222 -2.33 11.05 -1.44
N ARG A 223 -2.56 12.21 -2.08
CA ARG A 223 -2.62 13.52 -1.41
C ARG A 223 -3.76 13.64 -0.40
N LEU A 224 -4.81 12.83 -0.55
CA LEU A 224 -5.96 12.82 0.34
C LEU A 224 -5.71 12.04 1.63
N VAL A 225 -4.69 11.16 1.63
CA VAL A 225 -4.31 10.33 2.76
C VAL A 225 -3.51 11.20 3.73
N PRO A 226 -4.01 11.48 4.95
CA PRO A 226 -3.26 12.26 5.93
C PRO A 226 -2.11 11.44 6.52
N VAL A 227 -1.23 12.12 7.25
CA VAL A 227 -0.12 11.52 8.02
C VAL A 227 -0.61 10.31 8.84
N GLY A 228 0.10 9.19 8.74
CA GLY A 228 -0.27 7.93 9.37
C GLY A 228 -1.51 7.21 8.83
N GLY A 229 -2.19 7.78 7.83
CA GLY A 229 -3.25 7.10 7.09
C GLY A 229 -2.70 6.11 6.06
N HIS A 230 -3.59 5.54 5.26
CA HIS A 230 -3.20 4.57 4.22
C HIS A 230 -4.04 4.66 2.93
N LEU A 231 -3.42 4.27 1.83
CA LEU A 231 -4.04 4.05 0.53
C LEU A 231 -4.17 2.54 0.30
N MET A 232 -5.34 2.08 -0.12
CA MET A 232 -5.60 0.69 -0.51
C MET A 232 -5.99 0.65 -1.98
N MET A 233 -5.38 -0.25 -2.74
CA MET A 233 -5.70 -0.42 -4.14
C MET A 233 -5.83 -1.90 -4.48
N GLU A 234 -6.91 -2.25 -5.17
CA GLU A 234 -7.07 -3.58 -5.76
C GLU A 234 -5.95 -3.88 -6.77
N TYR A 235 -5.61 -5.16 -6.91
CA TYR A 235 -4.71 -5.62 -7.96
C TYR A 235 -5.16 -6.91 -8.67
N ASP A 236 -6.45 -7.25 -8.54
CA ASP A 236 -7.05 -8.43 -9.18
C ASP A 236 -7.42 -8.19 -10.65
N SER A 237 -7.55 -6.93 -11.06
CA SER A 237 -7.85 -6.58 -12.44
C SER A 237 -6.72 -6.99 -13.41
N ALA A 238 -7.10 -7.22 -14.68
CA ALA A 238 -6.14 -7.53 -15.74
C ALA A 238 -5.07 -6.44 -15.90
N HIS A 239 -5.45 -5.17 -15.67
CA HIS A 239 -4.53 -4.02 -15.68
C HIS A 239 -3.42 -4.13 -14.62
N ARG A 240 -3.66 -4.88 -13.54
CA ARG A 240 -2.74 -5.06 -12.41
C ARG A 240 -2.11 -6.46 -12.36
N ALA A 241 -2.28 -7.28 -13.40
CA ALA A 241 -1.82 -8.67 -13.44
C ALA A 241 -0.32 -8.84 -13.12
N ILE A 242 0.55 -7.96 -13.61
CA ILE A 242 1.99 -8.01 -13.31
C ILE A 242 2.27 -7.77 -11.82
N THR A 243 1.52 -6.88 -11.16
CA THR A 243 1.64 -6.68 -9.70
C THR A 243 1.25 -7.95 -8.95
N ALA A 244 0.11 -8.56 -9.30
CA ALA A 244 -0.34 -9.81 -8.70
C ALA A 244 0.70 -10.94 -8.85
N LYS A 245 1.28 -11.06 -10.05
CA LYS A 245 2.30 -12.07 -10.38
C LYS A 245 3.60 -11.82 -9.61
N ALA A 246 4.04 -10.58 -9.52
CA ALA A 246 5.25 -10.19 -8.80
C ALA A 246 5.11 -10.48 -7.29
N LEU A 247 3.98 -10.11 -6.67
CA LEU A 247 3.71 -10.41 -5.26
C LEU A 247 3.72 -11.92 -4.98
N ALA A 248 3.14 -12.74 -5.88
CA ALA A 248 3.17 -14.20 -5.76
C ALA A 248 4.61 -14.78 -5.81
N GLN A 249 5.54 -14.11 -6.50
CA GLN A 249 6.97 -14.46 -6.54
C GLN A 249 7.79 -13.78 -5.44
N ARG A 250 7.11 -13.22 -4.43
CA ARG A 250 7.69 -12.54 -3.27
C ARG A 250 8.56 -11.34 -3.65
N VAL A 251 8.27 -10.66 -4.77
CA VAL A 251 8.87 -9.35 -5.05
C VAL A 251 8.47 -8.38 -3.93
N PRO A 252 9.40 -7.58 -3.36
CA PRO A 252 9.04 -6.57 -2.37
C PRO A 252 7.92 -5.67 -2.91
N PRO A 253 6.85 -5.38 -2.14
CA PRO A 253 5.70 -4.65 -2.69
C PRO A 253 6.07 -3.33 -3.37
N VAL A 254 7.02 -2.58 -2.81
CA VAL A 254 7.49 -1.31 -3.38
C VAL A 254 8.15 -1.45 -4.76
N ALA A 255 8.68 -2.64 -5.10
CA ALA A 255 9.29 -2.91 -6.40
C ALA A 255 8.26 -3.36 -7.47
N THR A 256 7.00 -3.58 -7.10
CA THR A 256 5.94 -3.89 -8.06
C THR A 256 5.45 -2.62 -8.76
N PRO A 257 4.86 -2.70 -9.97
CA PRO A 257 4.29 -1.54 -10.66
C PRO A 257 3.37 -0.70 -9.77
N LEU A 258 2.37 -1.33 -9.13
CA LEU A 258 1.45 -0.64 -8.24
C LEU A 258 2.15 -0.07 -7.00
N GLY A 259 2.99 -0.87 -6.32
CA GLY A 259 3.65 -0.41 -5.11
C GLY A 259 4.65 0.72 -5.35
N GLY A 260 5.33 0.73 -6.51
CA GLY A 260 6.19 1.84 -6.94
C GLY A 260 5.40 3.14 -7.11
N MET A 261 4.22 3.08 -7.73
CA MET A 261 3.30 4.23 -7.84
C MET A 261 2.83 4.71 -6.45
N MET A 262 2.45 3.79 -5.56
CA MET A 262 2.03 4.13 -4.19
C MET A 262 3.17 4.77 -3.39
N PHE A 263 4.42 4.30 -3.57
CA PHE A 263 5.60 4.92 -2.96
C PHE A 263 5.84 6.34 -3.47
N ALA A 264 5.73 6.56 -4.79
CA ALA A 264 5.79 7.89 -5.39
C ALA A 264 4.66 8.83 -4.91
N ALA A 265 3.52 8.26 -4.52
CA ALA A 265 2.38 8.97 -3.89
C ALA A 265 2.59 9.26 -2.39
N ASN A 266 3.76 8.95 -1.82
CA ASN A 266 4.06 9.02 -0.39
C ASN A 266 3.16 8.12 0.48
N CYS A 267 2.60 7.07 -0.12
CA CYS A 267 1.79 6.04 0.54
C CYS A 267 2.49 4.68 0.42
N GLY A 268 3.81 4.65 0.66
CA GLY A 268 4.63 3.44 0.55
C GLY A 268 5.70 3.35 1.61
N THR A 269 5.52 3.99 2.77
CA THR A 269 6.45 3.83 3.90
C THR A 269 6.44 2.41 4.45
N TRP A 270 5.28 1.75 4.36
CA TRP A 270 5.10 0.35 4.68
C TRP A 270 4.00 -0.22 3.79
N PHE A 271 4.01 -1.52 3.57
CA PHE A 271 3.01 -2.22 2.78
C PHE A 271 2.45 -3.43 3.54
N THR A 272 1.16 -3.65 3.38
CA THR A 272 0.47 -4.90 3.74
C THR A 272 -0.20 -5.44 2.49
N ASP A 273 0.05 -6.70 2.19
CA ASP A 273 -0.59 -7.41 1.09
C ASP A 273 -1.77 -8.24 1.61
N TRP A 274 -2.98 -7.85 1.24
CA TRP A 274 -4.22 -8.57 1.57
C TRP A 274 -4.55 -9.54 0.44
N TYR A 275 -3.94 -10.73 0.51
CA TYR A 275 -4.08 -11.79 -0.49
C TYR A 275 -5.15 -12.84 -0.14
N ILE A 276 -5.83 -12.71 0.99
CA ILE A 276 -6.65 -13.78 1.58
C ILE A 276 -7.80 -14.13 0.62
N SER A 277 -7.74 -15.35 0.12
CA SER A 277 -8.77 -15.98 -0.71
C SER A 277 -9.58 -16.96 0.14
N GLU A 278 -10.18 -16.50 1.24
CA GLU A 278 -11.02 -17.35 2.11
C GLU A 278 -12.44 -17.49 1.51
N GLY A 279 -12.54 -18.23 0.41
CA GLY A 279 -13.83 -18.74 -0.09
C GLY A 279 -14.69 -17.72 -0.85
N GLY A 280 -14.09 -16.71 -1.48
CA GLY A 280 -14.74 -15.83 -2.47
C GLY A 280 -15.80 -14.87 -1.91
N ARG A 281 -15.86 -14.72 -0.58
CA ARG A 281 -16.71 -13.73 0.10
C ARG A 281 -15.97 -12.47 0.51
N GLU A 282 -14.65 -12.57 0.62
CA GLU A 282 -13.77 -11.45 0.87
C GLU A 282 -13.55 -10.73 -0.46
N GLY A 283 -13.51 -9.39 -0.44
CA GLY A 283 -13.38 -8.56 -1.64
C GLY A 283 -12.08 -8.85 -2.43
N PRO A 284 -11.83 -8.09 -3.51
CA PRO A 284 -10.62 -8.30 -4.32
C PRO A 284 -9.36 -8.18 -3.47
N ARG A 285 -8.28 -8.85 -3.90
CA ARG A 285 -6.95 -8.71 -3.31
C ARG A 285 -6.50 -7.25 -3.37
N LYS A 286 -5.90 -6.78 -2.27
CA LYS A 286 -5.55 -5.35 -2.10
C LYS A 286 -4.14 -5.18 -1.61
N LEU A 287 -3.46 -4.21 -2.18
CA LEU A 287 -2.21 -3.70 -1.65
C LEU A 287 -2.51 -2.46 -0.81
N GLN A 288 -2.15 -2.49 0.46
CA GLN A 288 -2.30 -1.39 1.40
C GLN A 288 -0.95 -0.73 1.63
N GLY A 289 -0.83 0.55 1.30
CA GLY A 289 0.38 1.34 1.48
C GLY A 289 0.17 2.47 2.48
N PHE A 290 1.06 2.56 3.46
CA PHE A 290 0.96 3.51 4.56
C PHE A 290 1.75 4.79 4.30
N ARG A 291 1.20 5.92 4.72
CA ARG A 291 1.94 7.16 4.86
C ARG A 291 2.68 7.18 6.20
N ALA A 292 3.93 7.66 6.20
CA ALA A 292 4.68 7.83 7.44
C ALA A 292 3.92 8.70 8.47
N VAL A 293 4.14 8.42 9.76
CA VAL A 293 3.60 9.25 10.85
C VAL A 293 4.50 10.45 11.13
N ASP A 294 5.79 10.30 10.88
CA ASP A 294 6.82 11.32 11.03
C ASP A 294 8.08 10.92 10.23
N ALA A 295 9.11 11.78 10.27
CA ALA A 295 10.36 11.57 9.56
C ALA A 295 11.20 10.42 10.14
N GLU A 296 11.13 10.16 11.45
CA GLU A 296 11.87 9.07 12.09
C GLU A 296 11.31 7.71 11.66
N HIS A 297 9.98 7.58 11.65
CA HIS A 297 9.28 6.42 11.12
C HIS A 297 9.63 6.22 9.64
N ALA A 298 9.59 7.28 8.84
CA ALA A 298 9.98 7.22 7.42
C ALA A 298 11.42 6.71 7.25
N ALA A 299 12.37 7.24 8.02
CA ALA A 299 13.77 6.85 7.93
C ALA A 299 14.01 5.40 8.37
N ARG A 300 13.37 4.98 9.48
CA ARG A 300 13.48 3.60 9.97
C ARG A 300 12.93 2.61 8.94
N ARG A 301 11.73 2.83 8.42
CA ARG A 301 11.13 1.93 7.41
C ARG A 301 11.87 1.99 6.08
N GLY A 302 12.41 3.16 5.72
CA GLY A 302 13.25 3.33 4.53
C GLY A 302 14.48 2.42 4.56
N ARG A 303 15.14 2.28 5.72
CA ARG A 303 16.27 1.35 5.88
C ARG A 303 15.86 -0.11 5.75
N GLU A 304 14.78 -0.52 6.42
CA GLU A 304 14.23 -1.89 6.30
C GLU A 304 13.83 -2.21 4.85
N MET A 305 13.28 -1.23 4.14
CA MET A 305 12.90 -1.35 2.73
C MET A 305 14.09 -1.46 1.81
N LEU A 306 15.15 -0.68 2.05
CA LEU A 306 16.39 -0.72 1.29
C LEU A 306 17.03 -2.11 1.34
N GLU A 307 17.13 -2.70 2.54
CA GLU A 307 17.63 -4.07 2.73
C GLU A 307 16.81 -5.10 1.93
N GLY A 308 15.47 -5.01 2.00
CA GLY A 308 14.59 -5.90 1.25
C GLY A 308 14.72 -5.76 -0.27
N LEU A 309 14.96 -4.54 -0.77
CA LEU A 309 15.18 -4.26 -2.19
C LEU A 309 16.52 -4.79 -2.68
N GLU A 310 17.60 -4.59 -1.93
CA GLU A 310 18.93 -5.10 -2.27
C GLU A 310 18.93 -6.64 -2.27
N ALA A 311 18.28 -7.26 -1.28
CA ALA A 311 18.10 -8.71 -1.24
C ALA A 311 17.28 -9.23 -2.44
N PHE A 312 16.26 -8.48 -2.88
CA PHE A 312 15.51 -8.82 -4.08
C PHE A 312 16.36 -8.72 -5.35
N LEU A 313 17.10 -7.63 -5.53
CA LEU A 313 17.96 -7.44 -6.71
C LEU A 313 18.98 -8.57 -6.87
N GLY A 314 19.57 -9.05 -5.76
CA GLY A 314 20.50 -10.18 -5.76
C GLY A 314 19.91 -11.53 -6.21
N ARG A 315 18.57 -11.68 -6.16
CA ARG A 315 17.85 -12.90 -6.59
C ARG A 315 16.87 -12.67 -7.73
N ALA A 316 16.85 -11.49 -8.34
CA ALA A 316 15.82 -11.12 -9.31
C ALA A 316 15.80 -12.05 -10.54
N LYS A 317 16.95 -12.64 -10.89
CA LYS A 317 17.08 -13.65 -11.97
C LYS A 317 16.22 -14.90 -11.76
N ASP A 318 15.78 -15.17 -10.53
CA ASP A 318 14.95 -16.33 -10.19
C ASP A 318 13.45 -16.07 -10.47
N CYS A 319 13.08 -14.83 -10.79
CA CYS A 319 11.71 -14.47 -11.16
C CYS A 319 11.43 -14.74 -12.65
N ASP A 320 10.17 -14.77 -13.04
CA ASP A 320 9.80 -14.81 -14.45
C ASP A 320 10.27 -13.56 -15.19
N TRP A 321 10.57 -13.69 -16.49
CA TRP A 321 11.15 -12.62 -17.29
C TRP A 321 10.30 -11.33 -17.32
N ASP A 322 8.97 -11.45 -17.42
CA ASP A 322 8.05 -10.31 -17.40
C ASP A 322 8.05 -9.59 -16.04
N VAL A 323 8.13 -10.35 -14.94
CA VAL A 323 8.28 -9.81 -13.58
C VAL A 323 9.62 -9.08 -13.44
N GLN A 324 10.71 -9.67 -13.94
CA GLN A 324 12.02 -9.03 -13.96
C GLN A 324 11.99 -7.71 -14.72
N ALA A 325 11.48 -7.72 -15.96
CA ALA A 325 11.42 -6.57 -16.83
C ALA A 325 10.63 -5.40 -16.21
N ALA A 326 9.53 -5.71 -15.51
CA ALA A 326 8.71 -4.70 -14.86
C ALA A 326 9.29 -4.22 -13.51
N CYS A 327 9.83 -5.12 -12.68
CA CYS A 327 10.13 -4.82 -11.28
C CYS A 327 11.57 -4.37 -11.03
N ILE A 328 12.56 -4.82 -11.81
CA ILE A 328 13.96 -4.44 -11.62
C ILE A 328 14.17 -2.92 -11.78
N PRO A 329 13.66 -2.26 -12.84
CA PRO A 329 13.83 -0.82 -12.99
C PRO A 329 13.22 -0.02 -11.84
N ILE A 330 12.05 -0.45 -11.35
CA ILE A 330 11.36 0.17 -10.21
C ILE A 330 12.18 -0.01 -8.92
N ALA A 331 12.70 -1.22 -8.69
CA ALA A 331 13.54 -1.51 -7.54
C ALA A 331 14.81 -0.64 -7.54
N GLN A 332 15.52 -0.56 -8.67
CA GLN A 332 16.73 0.25 -8.81
C GLN A 332 16.46 1.75 -8.59
N ALA A 333 15.39 2.27 -9.19
CA ALA A 333 14.97 3.66 -8.98
C ALA A 333 14.60 3.92 -7.51
N THR A 334 13.95 2.95 -6.85
CA THR A 334 13.57 3.06 -5.44
C THR A 334 14.79 3.03 -4.51
N VAL A 335 15.75 2.15 -4.77
CA VAL A 335 17.04 2.09 -4.05
C VAL A 335 17.75 3.43 -4.13
N THR A 336 17.88 3.98 -5.34
CA THR A 336 18.52 5.29 -5.58
C THR A 336 17.83 6.39 -4.78
N ASN A 337 16.49 6.44 -4.83
CA ASN A 337 15.70 7.41 -4.07
C ASN A 337 15.85 7.25 -2.55
N LEU A 338 15.89 6.03 -2.03
CA LEU A 338 16.03 5.77 -0.61
C LEU A 338 17.43 6.13 -0.10
N ARG A 339 18.49 5.77 -0.84
CA ARG A 339 19.87 6.13 -0.49
C ARG A 339 20.04 7.64 -0.40
N ALA A 340 19.54 8.38 -1.40
CA ALA A 340 19.55 9.84 -1.38
C ALA A 340 18.77 10.44 -0.19
N ARG A 341 17.60 9.89 0.15
CA ARG A 341 16.79 10.36 1.29
C ARG A 341 17.39 10.05 2.65
N LEU A 342 18.13 8.94 2.75
CA LEU A 342 18.70 8.44 4.00
C LEU A 342 20.15 8.89 4.22
N ASP A 343 20.73 9.65 3.27
CA ASP A 343 22.14 10.02 3.25
C ASP A 343 23.07 8.80 3.33
N VAL A 344 22.70 7.73 2.63
CA VAL A 344 23.50 6.50 2.51
C VAL A 344 24.25 6.56 1.19
N PRO A 345 25.59 6.41 1.18
CA PRO A 345 26.36 6.40 -0.07
C PRO A 345 25.91 5.31 -1.03
N ASP A 346 26.13 5.52 -2.33
CA ASP A 346 25.94 4.46 -3.31
C ASP A 346 26.94 3.32 -3.05
N GLY A 347 26.42 2.19 -2.58
CA GLY A 347 27.17 0.94 -2.53
C GLY A 347 27.36 0.35 -3.94
N PRO A 348 28.39 -0.48 -4.16
CA PRO A 348 28.62 -1.13 -5.45
C PRO A 348 27.38 -1.95 -5.82
N MET A 349 26.82 -1.68 -7.00
CA MET A 349 25.80 -2.54 -7.62
C MET A 349 26.51 -3.85 -7.98
N GLN A 350 26.22 -4.92 -7.24
CA GLN A 350 26.77 -6.26 -7.51
C GLN A 350 26.01 -6.97 -8.62
#